data_AF-F8PQT4-F1
#
_entry.id   AF-F8PQT4-F1
#
_cell.length_a   1.000
_cell.length_b   1.000
_cell.length_c   1.000
_cell.angle_alpha   90.00
_cell.angle_beta   90.00
_cell.angle_gamma   90.00
#
_symmetry.space_group_name_H-M   'P 1'
#
loop_
_entity.id
_entity.type
_entity.pdbx_description
1 polymer ?
#
loop_
_entity_poly.entity_id
_entity_poly.type
_entity_poly.pdbx_seq_one_letter_code
_entity_poly.pdbx_strand_id
1 'polypeptide(L)'
;MSQELETSAAQGLETGVYVISSIAFPGGSIGVEKSGPRASGITPRNVVSWPASPDPEVVQVKNLGGGRYNLISGGLGTSPKSKKLVGVVFPPTSGETWGLEYKSEYDGYT
;
A
#
# COMPACT_ATOMS: atom_id res chain seq x y z
N MET A 1 -24.81 -21.40 26.09
CA MET A 1 -24.82 -20.62 24.84
C MET A 1 -23.40 -20.16 24.61
N SER A 2 -22.66 -20.85 23.77
CA SER A 2 -21.33 -20.42 23.34
C SER A 2 -21.56 -19.45 22.18
N GLN A 3 -21.37 -18.16 22.41
CA GLN A 3 -21.21 -17.21 21.32
C GLN A 3 -19.85 -17.51 20.68
N GLU A 4 -19.87 -18.18 19.53
CA GLU A 4 -18.78 -18.05 18.56
C GLU A 4 -18.64 -16.55 18.27
N LEU A 5 -17.55 -15.98 18.75
CA LEU A 5 -17.03 -14.71 18.28
C LEU A 5 -16.63 -14.93 16.82
N GLU A 6 -17.59 -14.79 15.91
CA GLU A 6 -17.31 -14.44 14.52
C GLU A 6 -16.48 -13.16 14.58
N THR A 7 -15.18 -13.34 14.57
CA THR A 7 -14.22 -12.25 14.71
C THR A 7 -14.25 -11.50 13.38
N SER A 8 -15.12 -10.50 13.31
CA SER A 8 -15.07 -9.31 12.46
C SER A 8 -14.17 -9.43 11.21
N ALA A 9 -14.54 -10.29 10.26
CA ALA A 9 -13.99 -10.26 8.90
C ALA A 9 -14.49 -9.02 8.10
N ALA A 10 -15.21 -8.10 8.76
CA ALA A 10 -15.86 -6.94 8.15
C ALA A 10 -15.16 -5.60 8.42
N GLN A 11 -14.09 -5.56 9.22
CA GLN A 11 -13.30 -4.33 9.43
C GLN A 11 -12.14 -4.29 8.46
N GLY A 12 -12.36 -3.59 7.33
CA GLY A 12 -11.29 -3.24 6.40
C GLY A 12 -10.18 -2.42 7.06
N LEU A 13 -9.04 -2.31 6.39
CA LEU A 13 -7.87 -1.61 6.92
C LEU A 13 -8.22 -0.15 7.28
N GLU A 14 -7.85 0.33 8.46
CA GLU A 14 -8.15 1.72 8.83
C GLU A 14 -7.31 2.72 8.02
N THR A 15 -7.75 3.99 8.01
CA THR A 15 -6.90 5.06 7.47
C THR A 15 -5.73 5.27 8.43
N GLY A 16 -4.50 5.21 7.93
CA GLY A 16 -3.32 5.27 8.78
C GLY A 16 -2.01 5.22 8.00
N VAL A 17 -0.92 5.14 8.74
CA VAL A 17 0.44 4.99 8.18
C VAL A 17 0.93 3.60 8.53
N TYR A 18 1.31 2.83 7.51
CA TYR A 18 1.65 1.43 7.63
C TYR A 18 3.04 1.15 7.04
N VAL A 19 3.75 0.21 7.65
CA VAL A 19 4.88 -0.46 6.99
C VAL A 19 4.31 -1.66 6.26
N ILE A 20 4.34 -1.64 4.93
CA ILE A 20 3.86 -2.75 4.10
C ILE A 20 5.06 -3.64 3.77
N SER A 21 4.95 -4.94 3.99
CA SER A 21 5.99 -5.93 3.68
C SER A 21 5.44 -7.05 2.82
N SER A 22 6.31 -7.75 2.10
CA SER A 22 5.92 -8.95 1.35
C SER A 22 5.91 -10.16 2.27
N ILE A 23 4.83 -10.94 2.23
CA ILE A 23 4.74 -12.21 2.95
C ILE A 23 5.63 -13.27 2.30
N ALA A 24 5.72 -13.28 0.96
CA ALA A 24 6.56 -14.22 0.22
C ALA A 24 8.06 -13.93 0.36
N PHE A 25 8.42 -12.65 0.54
CA PHE A 25 9.80 -12.18 0.70
C PHE A 25 9.92 -11.33 1.97
N PRO A 26 9.92 -11.96 3.16
CA PRO A 26 9.90 -11.25 4.43
C PRO A 26 11.20 -10.49 4.70
N GLY A 27 11.12 -9.49 5.58
CA GLY A 27 12.29 -8.72 6.03
C GLY A 27 12.58 -7.45 5.23
N GLY A 28 11.56 -6.86 4.60
CA GLY A 28 11.68 -5.60 3.89
C GLY A 28 10.40 -4.76 3.94
N SER A 29 10.48 -3.52 3.48
CA SER A 29 9.34 -2.61 3.37
C SER A 29 9.11 -2.19 1.92
N ILE A 30 7.87 -1.95 1.53
CA ILE A 30 7.52 -1.48 0.19
C ILE A 30 7.42 0.05 0.19
N GLY A 31 8.07 0.70 -0.78
CA GLY A 31 7.97 2.14 -0.94
C GLY A 31 8.52 2.65 -2.26
N VAL A 32 8.31 3.92 -2.54
CA VAL A 32 8.81 4.56 -3.78
C VAL A 32 10.33 4.72 -3.76
N GLU A 33 10.97 4.51 -4.92
CA GLU A 33 12.39 4.82 -5.12
C GLU A 33 12.74 6.28 -4.75
N LYS A 34 13.71 6.46 -3.84
CA LYS A 34 14.18 7.78 -3.43
C LYS A 34 15.09 8.42 -4.48
N SER A 35 15.92 7.60 -5.12
CA SER A 35 16.85 7.99 -6.17
C SER A 35 16.16 8.10 -7.52
N GLY A 36 16.53 9.11 -8.32
CA GLY A 36 16.03 9.32 -9.67
C GLY A 36 15.37 10.68 -9.85
N PRO A 37 14.88 10.97 -11.08
CA PRO A 37 14.21 12.22 -11.38
C PRO A 37 13.05 12.50 -10.39
N ARG A 38 12.76 13.77 -10.13
CA ARG A 38 11.56 14.13 -9.35
C ARG A 38 10.33 13.57 -10.05
N ALA A 39 9.43 12.97 -9.28
CA ALA A 39 8.19 12.47 -9.83
C ALA A 39 7.40 13.63 -10.47
N SER A 40 6.84 13.38 -11.64
CA SER A 40 5.97 14.31 -12.36
C SER A 40 4.87 13.52 -13.07
N GLY A 41 3.85 14.19 -13.60
CA GLY A 41 2.76 13.52 -14.31
C GLY A 41 3.23 12.64 -15.48
N ILE A 42 4.39 12.92 -16.07
CA ILE A 42 4.99 12.15 -17.17
C ILE A 42 6.12 11.22 -16.71
N THR A 43 6.71 11.47 -15.55
CA THR A 43 7.83 10.70 -14.99
C THR A 43 7.41 10.06 -13.66
N PRO A 44 6.81 8.87 -13.70
CA PRO A 44 6.52 8.11 -12.48
C PRO A 44 7.81 7.62 -11.81
N ARG A 45 7.73 7.26 -10.53
CA ARG A 45 8.80 6.55 -9.81
C ARG A 45 8.38 5.12 -9.52
N ASN A 46 9.30 4.16 -9.52
CA ASN A 46 8.90 2.79 -9.21
C ASN A 46 8.58 2.65 -7.72
N VAL A 47 7.59 1.81 -7.42
CA VAL A 47 7.43 1.26 -6.07
C VAL A 47 8.23 -0.04 -6.02
N VAL A 48 9.12 -0.13 -5.05
CA VAL A 48 10.08 -1.23 -4.91
C VAL A 48 10.05 -1.79 -3.50
N SER A 49 10.62 -2.99 -3.35
CA SER A 49 10.91 -3.57 -2.04
C SER A 49 12.27 -3.07 -1.56
N TRP A 50 12.32 -2.57 -0.34
CA TRP A 50 13.51 -2.13 0.36
C TRP A 50 13.95 -3.20 1.36
N PRO A 51 15.26 -3.39 1.58
CA PRO A 51 15.76 -4.25 2.65
C PRO A 51 15.29 -3.77 4.04
N ALA A 52 15.36 -4.66 5.03
CA ALA A 52 15.17 -4.31 6.43
C ALA A 52 16.05 -3.12 6.83
N SER A 53 15.43 -2.12 7.43
CA SER A 53 16.05 -0.87 7.86
C SER A 53 15.49 -0.47 9.23
N PRO A 54 16.29 0.15 10.11
CA PRO A 54 15.76 0.77 11.33
C PRO A 54 14.79 1.93 11.03
N ASP A 55 14.81 2.47 9.82
CA ASP A 55 13.86 3.46 9.29
C ASP A 55 13.21 2.89 8.02
N PRO A 56 12.12 2.12 8.15
CA PRO A 56 11.45 1.47 7.01
C PRO A 56 10.65 2.48 6.18
N GLU A 57 10.41 2.15 4.91
CA GLU A 57 9.47 2.92 4.11
C GLU A 57 8.05 2.72 4.62
N VAL A 58 7.30 3.82 4.65
CA VAL A 58 5.90 3.83 5.07
C VAL A 58 4.98 4.18 3.90
N VAL A 59 3.78 3.64 3.97
CA VAL A 59 2.69 3.90 3.05
C VAL A 59 1.52 4.45 3.85
N GLN A 60 1.04 5.61 3.45
CA GLN A 60 -0.21 6.16 3.96
C GLN A 60 -1.36 5.45 3.25
N VAL A 61 -2.19 4.78 4.02
CA VAL A 61 -3.41 4.13 3.54
C VAL A 61 -4.57 5.06 3.88
N LYS A 62 -5.37 5.40 2.89
CA LYS A 62 -6.62 6.13 3.08
C LYS A 62 -7.78 5.23 2.70
N ASN A 63 -8.54 4.79 3.70
CA ASN A 63 -9.77 4.05 3.52
C ASN A 63 -10.87 5.01 3.00
N LEU A 64 -11.42 4.70 1.83
CA LEU A 64 -12.48 5.47 1.17
C LEU A 64 -13.87 4.87 1.43
N GLY A 65 -13.97 3.79 2.19
CA GLY A 65 -15.18 3.03 2.44
C GLY A 65 -15.49 2.00 1.35
N GLY A 66 -16.16 0.92 1.74
CA GLY A 66 -16.59 -0.16 0.86
C GLY A 66 -15.43 -1.00 0.30
N GLY A 67 -14.38 -1.23 1.10
CA GLY A 67 -13.21 -2.01 0.70
C GLY A 67 -12.28 -1.31 -0.30
N ARG A 68 -12.40 0.02 -0.44
CA ARG A 68 -11.61 0.83 -1.38
C ARG A 68 -10.60 1.70 -0.64
N TYR A 69 -9.40 1.78 -1.19
CA TYR A 69 -8.26 2.42 -0.54
C TYR A 69 -7.43 3.22 -1.54
N ASN A 70 -6.89 4.35 -1.09
CA ASN A 70 -5.76 4.97 -1.76
C ASN A 70 -4.49 4.64 -0.99
N LEU A 71 -3.43 4.30 -1.72
CA LEU A 71 -2.12 4.00 -1.15
C LEU A 71 -1.14 5.07 -1.63
N ILE A 72 -0.56 5.80 -0.67
CA ILE A 72 0.34 6.93 -0.92
C ILE A 72 1.70 6.61 -0.29
N SER A 73 2.75 6.57 -1.10
CA SER A 73 4.11 6.28 -0.65
C SER A 73 5.05 7.40 -1.08
N GLY A 74 5.87 7.92 -0.15
CA GLY A 74 6.74 9.06 -0.41
C GLY A 74 6.00 10.32 -0.89
N GLY A 75 4.73 10.49 -0.48
CA GLY A 75 3.86 11.59 -0.94
C GLY A 75 3.28 11.40 -2.34
N LEU A 76 3.47 10.24 -2.97
CA LEU A 76 2.95 9.92 -4.30
C LEU A 76 1.86 8.86 -4.22
N GLY A 77 0.76 9.07 -4.94
CA GLY A 77 -0.26 8.04 -5.10
C GLY A 77 0.28 6.87 -5.92
N THR A 78 -0.07 5.64 -5.57
CA THR A 78 0.38 4.45 -6.31
C THR A 78 -0.57 4.10 -7.46
N SER A 79 -0.05 3.58 -8.56
CA SER A 79 -0.82 3.20 -9.74
C SER A 79 -0.09 2.10 -10.53
N PRO A 80 -0.81 1.15 -11.16
CA PRO A 80 -0.19 0.18 -12.04
C PRO A 80 0.18 0.81 -13.38
N LYS A 81 1.41 0.59 -13.85
CA LYS A 81 1.87 1.01 -15.18
C LYS A 81 2.79 -0.02 -15.79
N SER A 82 2.44 -0.52 -16.99
CA SER A 82 3.28 -1.44 -17.77
C SER A 82 3.79 -2.65 -16.97
N LYS A 83 2.89 -3.30 -16.21
CA LYS A 83 3.18 -4.45 -15.31
C LYS A 83 4.06 -4.14 -14.09
N LYS A 84 4.25 -2.87 -13.77
CA LYS A 84 4.94 -2.41 -12.55
C LYS A 84 4.00 -1.58 -11.69
N LEU A 85 4.26 -1.53 -10.39
CA LEU A 85 3.64 -0.57 -9.51
C LEU A 85 4.50 0.70 -9.48
N VAL A 86 3.88 1.86 -9.64
CA VAL A 86 4.58 3.16 -9.67
C VAL A 86 3.91 4.20 -8.78
N GLY A 87 4.71 5.10 -8.21
CA GLY A 87 4.25 6.33 -7.57
C GLY A 87 4.11 7.46 -8.60
N VAL A 88 2.98 8.16 -8.59
CA VAL A 88 2.63 9.22 -9.53
C VAL A 88 2.18 10.50 -8.83
N VAL A 89 2.50 11.63 -9.46
CA VAL A 89 1.96 12.96 -9.14
C VAL A 89 0.75 13.19 -10.07
N PHE A 90 -0.35 12.47 -9.88
CA PHE A 90 -1.59 12.78 -10.62
C PHE A 90 -2.44 13.78 -9.83
N PRO A 91 -3.15 14.72 -10.48
CA PRO A 91 -4.18 15.47 -9.79
C PRO A 91 -5.39 14.54 -9.51
N PRO A 92 -5.89 14.40 -8.28
CA PRO A 92 -5.41 14.93 -7.00
C PRO A 92 -4.88 13.80 -6.09
N THR A 93 -3.56 13.66 -5.92
CA THR A 93 -2.85 13.02 -4.79
C THR A 93 -3.26 11.60 -4.34
N SER A 94 -4.25 10.96 -4.96
CA SER A 94 -4.81 9.68 -4.54
C SER A 94 -4.14 8.49 -5.20
N GLY A 95 -3.56 8.66 -6.39
CA GLY A 95 -3.22 7.51 -7.24
C GLY A 95 -4.48 6.76 -7.66
N GLU A 96 -4.30 5.50 -8.04
CA GLU A 96 -5.38 4.55 -8.31
C GLU A 96 -6.11 4.19 -7.00
N THR A 97 -7.40 3.87 -7.08
CA THR A 97 -8.13 3.28 -5.96
C THR A 97 -8.00 1.77 -6.00
N TRP A 98 -7.49 1.20 -4.92
CA TRP A 98 -7.25 -0.23 -4.74
C TRP A 98 -8.39 -0.88 -3.97
N GLY A 99 -8.79 -2.08 -4.38
CA GLY A 99 -9.52 -3.00 -3.52
C GLY A 99 -8.52 -3.82 -2.72
N LEU A 100 -8.64 -3.85 -1.40
CA LEU A 100 -7.82 -4.72 -0.55
C LEU A 100 -8.71 -5.77 0.09
N GLU A 101 -8.39 -7.04 -0.15
CA GLU A 101 -9.09 -8.18 0.43
C GLU A 101 -8.22 -8.85 1.48
N TYR A 102 -8.73 -8.98 2.70
CA TYR A 102 -8.02 -9.70 3.76
C TYR A 102 -8.04 -11.20 3.51
N LYS A 103 -6.87 -11.83 3.60
CA LYS A 103 -6.66 -13.27 3.46
C LYS A 103 -6.17 -13.82 4.80
N SER A 104 -7.06 -14.49 5.52
CA SER A 104 -6.75 -15.08 6.83
C SER A 104 -5.67 -16.16 6.78
N GLU A 105 -5.53 -16.83 5.64
CA GLU A 105 -4.48 -17.83 5.39
C GLU A 105 -3.05 -17.26 5.47
N TYR A 106 -2.89 -15.96 5.21
CA TYR A 106 -1.59 -15.27 5.27
C TYR A 106 -1.54 -14.17 6.34
N ASP A 107 -2.65 -13.89 7.04
CA ASP A 107 -2.81 -12.69 7.88
C ASP A 107 -2.37 -11.42 7.14
N GLY A 108 -2.92 -11.22 5.93
CA GLY A 108 -2.48 -10.18 5.02
C GLY A 108 -3.54 -9.74 4.02
N TYR A 109 -3.19 -8.78 3.17
CA TYR A 109 -4.09 -8.24 2.15
C TYR A 109 -3.57 -8.52 0.74
N THR A 110 -4.48 -8.76 -0.20
CA THR A 110 -4.23 -8.83 -1.65
C THR A 110 -4.96 -7.75 -2.41
#